data_AF-A0A2H0W806-F1
#
_entry.id   AF-A0A2H0W806-F1
#
_cell.length_a   1.000
_cell.length_b   1.000
_cell.length_c   1.000
_cell.angle_alpha   90.00
_cell.angle_beta   90.00
_cell.angle_gamma   90.00
#
_symmetry.space_group_name_H-M   'P 1'
#
loop_
_entity.id
_entity.type
_entity.pdbx_description
1 polymer ?
#
loop_
_entity_poly.entity_id
_entity_poly.type
_entity_poly.pdbx_seq_one_letter_code
_entity_poly.pdbx_strand_id
1 'polypeptide(L)'
;MKKKTSLLILILILLSFIFILIFFAYKLFFTKKTSPLEKKTFEPENYLLEEPQKTNANNELLDEDDLAEQENGFIEGSLSYPSEGFPTDLVICAQNIVTQDLSCTADFIKDSKYTYGLGYILKVEAGKYYIYARSPSFGNDPDYKAYFSKFVLCGLKYSCHSHEPILVIVKKQETYKNADPGDWYIN
;
A
#
# COMPACT_ATOMS: atom_id res chain seq x y z
N MET A 1 -17.02 -26.91 -56.49
CA MET A 1 -17.16 -26.42 -55.10
C MET A 1 -16.10 -26.90 -54.09
N LYS A 2 -15.21 -27.87 -54.39
CA LYS A 2 -14.20 -28.37 -53.41
C LYS A 2 -12.95 -27.50 -53.19
N LYS A 3 -12.64 -26.53 -54.07
CA LYS A 3 -11.41 -25.72 -53.97
C LYS A 3 -11.45 -24.64 -52.87
N LYS A 4 -12.63 -24.09 -52.56
CA LYS A 4 -12.76 -23.00 -51.57
C LYS A 4 -12.60 -23.49 -50.12
N THR A 5 -13.04 -24.71 -49.82
CA THR A 5 -12.87 -25.32 -48.50
C THR A 5 -11.40 -25.69 -48.22
N SER A 6 -10.67 -26.16 -49.24
CA SER A 6 -9.23 -26.43 -49.10
C SER A 6 -8.39 -25.15 -48.87
N LEU A 7 -8.79 -24.03 -49.48
CA LEU A 7 -8.11 -22.74 -49.28
C LEU A 7 -8.36 -22.17 -47.89
N LEU A 8 -9.58 -22.30 -47.37
CA LEU A 8 -9.95 -21.82 -46.03
C LEU A 8 -9.17 -22.56 -44.94
N ILE A 9 -9.04 -23.88 -45.05
CA ILE A 9 -8.27 -24.70 -44.11
C ILE A 9 -6.79 -24.30 -44.11
N LEU A 10 -6.22 -24.03 -45.30
CA LEU A 10 -4.82 -23.60 -45.41
C LEU A 10 -4.58 -22.25 -44.71
N ILE A 11 -5.52 -21.30 -44.85
CA ILE A 11 -5.44 -19.99 -44.19
C ILE A 11 -5.49 -20.13 -42.67
N LEU A 12 -6.38 -20.99 -42.14
CA LEU A 12 -6.50 -21.21 -40.70
C LEU A 12 -5.24 -21.83 -40.08
N ILE A 13 -4.60 -22.78 -40.77
CA ILE A 13 -3.33 -23.37 -40.34
C ILE A 13 -2.23 -22.30 -40.31
N LEU A 14 -2.18 -21.44 -41.32
CA LEU A 14 -1.17 -20.38 -41.44
C LEU A 14 -1.34 -19.31 -40.35
N LEU A 15 -2.57 -18.92 -40.04
CA LEU A 15 -2.88 -18.01 -38.92
C LEU A 15 -2.53 -18.61 -37.56
N SER A 16 -2.80 -19.90 -37.35
CA SER A 16 -2.40 -20.61 -36.12
C SER A 16 -0.88 -20.62 -35.95
N PHE A 17 -0.12 -20.86 -37.02
CA PHE A 17 1.34 -20.87 -36.98
C PHE A 17 1.91 -19.48 -36.65
N ILE A 18 1.35 -18.42 -37.23
CA ILE A 18 1.71 -17.03 -36.92
C ILE A 18 1.47 -16.73 -35.43
N PHE A 19 0.33 -17.14 -34.88
CA PHE A 19 -0.01 -16.89 -33.48
C PHE A 19 0.98 -17.58 -32.52
N ILE A 20 1.39 -18.81 -32.85
CA ILE A 20 2.41 -19.55 -32.10
C ILE A 20 3.76 -18.81 -32.13
N LEU A 21 4.19 -18.33 -33.30
CA LEU A 21 5.43 -17.56 -33.44
C LEU A 21 5.42 -16.26 -32.63
N ILE A 22 4.30 -15.52 -32.63
CA ILE A 22 4.12 -14.30 -31.82
C ILE A 22 4.21 -14.64 -30.33
N PHE A 23 3.57 -15.73 -29.89
CA PHE A 23 3.59 -16.17 -28.50
C PHE A 23 5.02 -16.52 -28.04
N PHE A 24 5.79 -17.25 -28.86
CA PHE A 24 7.19 -17.56 -28.56
C PHE A 24 8.08 -16.31 -28.53
N ALA A 25 7.90 -15.37 -29.45
CA ALA A 25 8.63 -14.11 -29.46
C ALA A 25 8.34 -13.27 -28.19
N TYR A 26 7.08 -13.24 -27.75
CA TYR A 26 6.68 -12.53 -26.53
C TYR A 26 7.33 -13.17 -25.28
N LYS A 27 7.33 -14.50 -25.18
CA LYS A 27 8.02 -15.23 -24.10
C LYS A 27 9.52 -14.89 -24.04
N LEU A 28 10.21 -14.85 -25.19
CA LEU A 28 11.64 -14.52 -25.25
C LEU A 28 11.93 -13.06 -24.89
N PHE A 29 11.04 -12.14 -25.24
CA PHE A 29 11.21 -10.72 -24.93
C PHE A 29 11.01 -10.43 -23.43
N PHE A 30 10.06 -11.09 -22.78
CA PHE A 30 9.74 -10.85 -21.37
C PHE A 30 10.70 -11.52 -20.37
N THR A 31 11.54 -12.47 -20.79
CA THR A 31 12.51 -13.11 -19.89
C THR A 31 13.77 -12.28 -19.59
N LYS A 32 13.93 -11.08 -20.17
CA LYS A 32 15.22 -10.37 -20.15
C LYS A 32 15.30 -9.11 -19.26
N LYS A 33 14.32 -8.84 -18.38
CA LYS A 33 14.33 -7.61 -17.57
C LYS A 33 14.25 -7.87 -16.06
N THR A 34 15.33 -8.40 -15.50
CA THR A 34 15.64 -8.22 -14.07
C THR A 34 16.96 -7.45 -13.97
N SER A 35 16.84 -6.15 -13.73
CA SER A 35 17.97 -5.29 -13.37
C SER A 35 18.44 -5.68 -11.96
N PRO A 36 19.77 -5.77 -11.71
CA PRO A 36 20.28 -5.93 -10.36
C PRO A 36 20.02 -4.66 -9.57
N LEU A 37 19.29 -4.76 -8.46
CA LEU A 37 19.15 -3.68 -7.50
C LEU A 37 20.52 -3.43 -6.86
N GLU A 38 21.13 -2.32 -7.25
CA GLU A 38 22.35 -1.78 -6.65
C GLU A 38 22.07 -1.42 -5.19
N LYS A 39 22.69 -2.20 -4.29
CA LYS A 39 22.63 -2.00 -2.85
C LYS A 39 23.40 -0.73 -2.50
N LYS A 40 22.70 0.39 -2.38
CA LYS A 40 23.29 1.65 -1.88
C LYS A 40 23.63 1.46 -0.40
N THR A 41 24.91 1.29 -0.12
CA THR A 41 25.48 1.32 1.23
C THR A 41 25.25 2.71 1.83
N PHE A 42 24.56 2.76 2.97
CA PHE A 42 24.35 3.98 3.74
C PHE A 42 25.63 4.26 4.53
N GLU A 43 26.33 5.32 4.15
CA GLU A 43 27.47 5.88 4.89
C GLU A 43 26.91 6.80 5.98
N PRO A 44 27.26 6.61 7.27
CA PRO A 44 26.74 7.42 8.35
C PRO A 44 27.36 8.81 8.27
N GLU A 45 26.59 9.79 7.80
CA GLU A 45 26.97 11.19 7.86
C GLU A 45 27.03 11.62 9.33
N ASN A 46 28.16 12.22 9.68
CA ASN A 46 28.55 12.64 11.01
C ASN A 46 27.59 13.73 11.53
N TYR A 47 26.63 13.34 12.37
CA TYR A 47 25.76 14.27 13.09
C TYR A 47 26.60 15.06 14.11
N LEU A 48 26.95 16.30 13.76
CA LEU A 48 27.29 17.31 14.76
C LEU A 48 26.05 17.55 15.63
N LEU A 49 26.20 17.30 16.93
CA LEU A 49 25.26 17.73 17.94
C LEU A 49 25.33 19.25 18.03
N GLU A 50 24.36 19.95 17.44
CA GLU A 50 24.11 21.35 17.81
C GLU A 50 23.54 21.37 19.23
N GLU A 51 24.19 22.14 20.10
CA GLU A 51 23.71 22.40 21.45
C GLU A 51 22.31 23.02 21.39
N PRO A 52 21.37 22.63 22.29
CA PRO A 52 20.07 23.27 22.35
C PRO A 52 20.26 24.73 22.74
N GLN A 53 19.97 25.63 21.80
CA GLN A 53 19.88 27.05 22.08
C GLN A 53 18.75 27.28 23.09
N LYS A 54 19.15 27.75 24.27
CA LYS A 54 18.29 28.29 25.33
C LYS A 54 17.43 29.40 24.73
N THR A 55 16.21 29.07 24.33
CA THR A 55 15.20 30.07 23.99
C THR A 55 14.55 30.60 25.25
N ASN A 56 14.40 31.92 25.26
CA ASN A 56 14.00 32.73 26.38
C ASN A 56 12.57 32.40 26.83
N ALA A 57 12.39 32.31 28.14
CA ALA A 57 11.10 32.20 28.80
C ALA A 57 10.29 33.49 28.61
N ASN A 58 9.59 33.57 27.48
CA ASN A 58 8.35 34.33 27.40
C ASN A 58 7.23 33.35 27.67
N ASN A 59 6.46 33.64 28.72
CA ASN A 59 5.30 32.88 29.15
C ASN A 59 4.17 33.08 28.12
N GLU A 60 4.29 32.41 26.98
CA GLU A 60 3.22 32.25 26.00
C GLU A 60 2.46 30.99 26.43
N LEU A 61 1.20 31.16 26.82
CA LEU A 61 0.30 30.05 27.08
C LEU A 61 0.22 29.24 25.79
N LEU A 62 0.96 28.13 25.72
CA LEU A 62 0.85 27.18 24.63
C LEU A 62 -0.59 26.71 24.60
N ASP A 63 -1.29 27.04 23.52
CA ASP A 63 -2.65 26.59 23.29
C ASP A 63 -2.66 25.06 23.37
N GLU A 64 -3.63 24.48 24.09
CA GLU A 64 -3.73 23.02 24.28
C GLU A 64 -3.74 22.25 22.94
N ASP A 65 -4.18 22.91 21.86
CA ASP A 65 -4.20 22.39 20.50
C ASP A 65 -2.78 22.19 19.92
N ASP A 66 -1.84 23.09 20.22
CA ASP A 66 -0.44 22.99 19.76
C ASP A 66 0.33 21.89 20.53
N LEU A 67 0.02 21.72 21.82
CA LEU A 67 0.52 20.58 22.61
C LEU A 67 -0.02 19.24 22.08
N ALA A 68 -1.31 19.16 21.72
CA ALA A 68 -1.89 17.97 21.10
C ALA A 68 -1.25 17.67 19.74
N GLU A 69 -0.91 18.69 18.95
CA GLU A 69 -0.17 18.53 17.69
C GLU A 69 1.24 17.94 17.91
N GLN A 70 1.92 18.29 19.01
CA GLN A 70 3.22 17.69 19.36
C GLN A 70 3.15 16.22 19.79
N GLU A 71 1.99 15.72 20.22
CA GLU A 71 1.80 14.34 20.67
C GLU A 71 1.44 13.38 19.53
N ASN A 72 1.02 13.92 18.38
CA ASN A 72 0.56 13.13 17.24
C ASN A 72 1.70 12.77 16.29
N GLY A 73 1.57 11.63 15.62
CA GLY A 73 2.31 11.26 14.42
C GLY A 73 1.37 10.95 13.26
N PHE A 74 1.92 10.39 12.18
CA PHE A 74 1.17 10.14 10.96
C PHE A 74 1.42 8.74 10.42
N ILE A 75 0.41 8.18 9.76
CA ILE A 75 0.51 6.94 8.99
C ILE A 75 0.14 7.26 7.55
N GLU A 76 1.02 6.91 6.62
CA GLU A 76 0.86 7.14 5.18
C GLU A 76 0.96 5.81 4.43
N GLY A 77 0.06 5.62 3.46
CA GLY A 77 0.08 4.44 2.60
C GLY A 77 -0.78 4.60 1.35
N SER A 78 -0.66 3.61 0.47
CA SER A 78 -1.48 3.45 -0.72
C SER A 78 -2.79 2.74 -0.40
N LEU A 79 -3.83 3.02 -1.18
CA LEU A 79 -5.08 2.26 -1.14
C LEU A 79 -4.98 1.00 -2.01
N SER A 80 -5.64 -0.07 -1.58
CA SER A 80 -5.81 -1.30 -2.35
C SER A 80 -7.23 -1.84 -2.18
N TYR A 81 -7.85 -2.28 -3.27
CA TYR A 81 -9.19 -2.88 -3.27
C TYR A 81 -9.31 -3.90 -4.41
N PRO A 82 -9.95 -5.08 -4.21
CA PRO A 82 -9.94 -6.18 -5.16
C PRO A 82 -11.01 -6.02 -6.24
N SER A 83 -11.13 -4.82 -6.82
CA SER A 83 -12.06 -4.49 -7.90
C SER A 83 -11.50 -3.38 -8.79
N GLU A 84 -12.12 -3.12 -9.92
CA GLU A 84 -11.73 -2.03 -10.84
C GLU A 84 -12.00 -0.63 -10.27
N GLY A 85 -12.83 -0.52 -9.23
CA GLY A 85 -13.18 0.74 -8.58
C GLY A 85 -13.16 0.64 -7.06
N PHE A 86 -12.78 1.73 -6.42
CA PHE A 86 -12.86 1.88 -4.97
C PHE A 86 -14.30 2.21 -4.56
N PRO A 87 -14.83 1.54 -3.52
CA PRO A 87 -16.18 1.85 -3.06
C PRO A 87 -16.18 3.18 -2.31
N THR A 88 -17.30 3.90 -2.37
CA THR A 88 -17.42 5.24 -1.79
C THR A 88 -17.44 5.26 -0.25
N ASP A 89 -17.68 4.10 0.35
CA ASP A 89 -17.70 3.89 1.80
C ASP A 89 -16.40 3.23 2.32
N LEU A 90 -15.35 3.16 1.48
CA LEU A 90 -14.04 2.70 1.91
C LEU A 90 -13.49 3.64 2.98
N VAL A 91 -12.98 3.08 4.07
CA VAL A 91 -12.25 3.80 5.10
C VAL A 91 -10.98 3.07 5.49
N ILE A 92 -9.95 3.82 5.81
CA ILE A 92 -8.72 3.29 6.41
C ILE A 92 -8.75 3.58 7.89
N CYS A 93 -8.48 2.58 8.71
CA CYS A 93 -8.49 2.70 10.15
C CYS A 93 -7.18 2.20 10.77
N ALA A 94 -6.77 2.87 11.84
CA ALA A 94 -5.72 2.47 12.75
C ALA A 94 -6.34 2.14 14.11
N GLN A 95 -6.17 0.90 14.57
CA GLN A 95 -6.61 0.46 15.88
C GLN A 95 -5.41 0.38 16.81
N ASN A 96 -5.41 1.17 17.88
CA ASN A 96 -4.37 1.12 18.90
C ASN A 96 -4.47 -0.21 19.66
N ILE A 97 -3.39 -0.99 19.70
CA ILE A 97 -3.44 -2.34 20.28
C ILE A 97 -3.48 -2.33 21.81
N VAL A 98 -3.13 -1.21 22.45
CA VAL A 98 -3.12 -1.06 23.90
C VAL A 98 -4.44 -0.47 24.37
N THR A 99 -4.84 0.69 23.83
CA THR A 99 -6.04 1.40 24.28
C THR A 99 -7.32 0.92 23.60
N GLN A 100 -7.20 0.22 22.48
CA GLN A 100 -8.30 -0.17 21.60
C GLN A 100 -9.01 1.00 20.90
N ASP A 101 -8.46 2.22 21.01
CA ASP A 101 -8.98 3.38 20.30
C ASP A 101 -8.84 3.23 18.80
N LEU A 102 -9.80 3.79 18.09
CA LEU A 102 -9.93 3.68 16.65
C LEU A 102 -9.89 5.07 16.01
N SER A 103 -8.92 5.27 15.12
CA SER A 103 -8.83 6.47 14.26
C SER A 103 -9.02 6.05 12.81
N CYS A 104 -9.95 6.67 12.09
CA CYS A 104 -10.22 6.34 10.69
C CYS A 104 -10.21 7.59 9.81
N THR A 105 -9.91 7.40 8.52
CA THR A 105 -10.00 8.43 7.50
C THR A 105 -10.68 7.90 6.24
N ALA A 106 -11.45 8.76 5.59
CA ALA A 106 -11.96 8.61 4.23
C ALA A 106 -11.34 9.65 3.27
N ASP A 107 -10.39 10.44 3.76
CA ASP A 107 -9.74 11.51 3.01
C ASP A 107 -8.60 10.93 2.19
N PHE A 108 -8.87 10.70 0.90
CA PHE A 108 -7.92 10.10 -0.02
C PHE A 108 -7.22 11.15 -0.87
N ILE A 109 -5.91 10.94 -1.03
CA ILE A 109 -5.00 11.82 -1.77
C ILE A 109 -4.74 11.20 -3.14
N LYS A 110 -5.00 11.97 -4.20
CA LYS A 110 -4.63 11.61 -5.57
C LYS A 110 -3.22 12.08 -5.87
N ASP A 111 -2.30 11.15 -6.05
CA ASP A 111 -0.90 11.44 -6.38
C ASP A 111 -0.27 10.22 -7.08
N SER A 112 0.59 10.45 -8.07
CA SER A 112 1.26 9.39 -8.83
C SER A 112 2.28 8.59 -8.01
N LYS A 113 2.68 9.08 -6.83
CA LYS A 113 3.56 8.35 -5.91
C LYS A 113 2.87 7.13 -5.28
N TYR A 114 1.54 7.13 -5.17
CA TYR A 114 0.79 6.04 -4.54
C TYR A 114 0.46 4.93 -5.54
N THR A 115 0.35 3.71 -5.03
CA THR A 115 -0.13 2.59 -5.84
C THR A 115 -1.54 2.87 -6.34
N TYR A 116 -1.78 2.65 -7.62
CA TYR A 116 -3.05 2.97 -8.30
C TYR A 116 -3.45 4.46 -8.26
N GLY A 117 -2.53 5.35 -7.88
CA GLY A 117 -2.74 6.80 -7.85
C GLY A 117 -3.54 7.33 -6.67
N LEU A 118 -3.80 6.49 -5.65
CA LEU A 118 -4.58 6.85 -4.45
C LEU A 118 -3.86 6.42 -3.17
N GLY A 119 -3.73 7.36 -2.23
CA GLY A 119 -3.18 7.11 -0.91
C GLY A 119 -3.97 7.82 0.19
N TYR A 120 -3.48 7.72 1.41
CA TYR A 120 -4.05 8.37 2.58
C TYR A 120 -2.94 8.86 3.51
N ILE A 121 -3.28 9.85 4.34
CA ILE A 121 -2.52 10.24 5.52
C ILE A 121 -3.50 10.23 6.70
N LEU A 122 -3.16 9.53 7.77
CA LEU A 122 -3.95 9.44 8.98
C LEU A 122 -3.14 9.98 10.16
N LYS A 123 -3.63 11.05 10.80
CA LYS A 123 -3.09 11.59 12.06
C LYS A 123 -3.54 10.68 13.21
N VAL A 124 -2.60 10.24 14.02
CA VAL A 124 -2.85 9.40 15.21
C VAL A 124 -1.92 9.80 16.34
N GLU A 125 -2.30 9.53 17.58
CA GLU A 125 -1.37 9.66 18.71
C GLU A 125 -0.16 8.72 18.55
N ALA A 126 0.95 9.04 19.21
CA ALA A 126 2.08 8.12 19.27
C ALA A 126 1.65 6.79 19.92
N GLY A 127 1.97 5.66 19.29
CA GLY A 127 1.46 4.39 19.73
C GLY A 127 1.78 3.21 18.83
N LYS A 128 1.05 2.11 19.06
CA LYS A 128 1.21 0.83 18.38
C LYS A 128 -0.12 0.44 17.76
N TYR A 129 -0.13 0.20 16.46
CA TYR A 129 -1.35 0.07 15.69
C TYR A 129 -1.36 -1.15 14.79
N TYR A 130 -2.56 -1.69 14.60
CA TYR A 130 -2.88 -2.47 13.40
C TYR A 130 -3.70 -1.60 12.45
N ILE A 131 -3.30 -1.63 11.18
CA ILE A 131 -3.89 -0.82 10.13
C ILE A 131 -4.71 -1.71 9.21
N TYR A 132 -5.92 -1.30 8.87
CA TYR A 132 -6.77 -2.02 7.95
C TYR A 132 -7.66 -1.09 7.13
N ALA A 133 -8.03 -1.56 5.95
CA ALA A 133 -9.12 -1.01 5.17
C ALA A 133 -10.40 -1.78 5.49
N ARG A 134 -11.54 -1.09 5.44
CA ARG A 134 -12.87 -1.73 5.46
C ARG A 134 -13.82 -0.94 4.57
N SER A 135 -14.80 -1.64 4.01
CA SER A 135 -15.92 -1.05 3.30
C SER A 135 -17.17 -1.79 3.78
N PRO A 136 -18.10 -1.14 4.47
CA PRO A 136 -19.34 -1.77 4.93
C PRO A 136 -20.15 -2.47 3.83
N SER A 137 -19.98 -2.04 2.58
CA SER A 137 -20.60 -2.66 1.40
C SER A 137 -19.82 -3.84 0.80
N PHE A 138 -18.62 -4.15 1.31
CA PHE A 138 -17.77 -5.25 0.83
C PHE A 138 -17.82 -6.47 1.73
N GLY A 139 -18.05 -7.65 1.11
CA GLY A 139 -18.27 -8.90 1.84
C GLY A 139 -19.63 -8.87 2.54
N ASN A 140 -20.25 -10.03 2.76
CA ASN A 140 -21.52 -10.08 3.50
C ASN A 140 -21.33 -9.82 5.01
N ASP A 141 -20.18 -9.26 5.40
CA ASP A 141 -19.74 -9.04 6.77
C ASP A 141 -19.28 -7.58 6.91
N PRO A 142 -20.02 -6.74 7.68
CA PRO A 142 -19.65 -5.35 7.89
C PRO A 142 -18.33 -5.17 8.66
N ASP A 143 -17.84 -6.24 9.30
CA ASP A 143 -16.57 -6.28 10.03
C ASP A 143 -15.41 -6.83 9.19
N TYR A 144 -15.60 -7.03 7.88
CA TYR A 144 -14.54 -7.45 6.96
C TYR A 144 -13.39 -6.43 6.97
N LYS A 145 -12.19 -6.87 7.35
CA LYS A 145 -10.98 -6.03 7.46
C LYS A 145 -9.87 -6.54 6.56
N ALA A 146 -9.40 -5.67 5.67
CA ALA A 146 -8.20 -5.91 4.88
C ALA A 146 -6.99 -5.28 5.55
N TYR A 147 -6.22 -6.08 6.27
CA TYR A 147 -5.09 -5.61 7.05
C TYR A 147 -3.88 -5.21 6.19
N PHE A 148 -3.04 -4.32 6.72
CA PHE A 148 -1.64 -4.23 6.36
C PHE A 148 -0.92 -5.41 7.00
N SER A 149 -0.57 -6.41 6.20
CA SER A 149 -0.13 -7.73 6.68
C SER A 149 1.17 -8.21 6.01
N LYS A 150 1.74 -9.29 6.53
CA LYS A 150 2.85 -10.00 5.88
C LYS A 150 2.51 -10.44 4.45
N PHE A 151 1.24 -10.70 4.14
CA PHE A 151 0.79 -11.08 2.82
C PHE A 151 0.92 -9.90 1.84
N VAL A 152 0.56 -8.69 2.29
CA VAL A 152 0.75 -7.46 1.51
C VAL A 152 2.22 -7.18 1.26
N LEU A 153 3.07 -7.25 2.30
CA LEU A 153 4.52 -7.04 2.15
C LEU A 153 5.18 -8.05 1.19
N CYS A 154 4.58 -9.23 1.05
CA CYS A 154 5.03 -10.27 0.14
C CYS A 154 4.48 -10.11 -1.29
N GLY A 155 3.73 -9.04 -1.55
CA GLY A 155 3.18 -8.67 -2.84
C GLY A 155 1.93 -9.45 -3.23
N LEU A 156 1.14 -9.92 -2.24
CA LEU A 156 -0.13 -10.64 -2.45
C LEU A 156 0.03 -11.91 -3.31
N LYS A 157 1.22 -12.53 -3.29
CA LYS A 157 1.49 -13.72 -4.09
C LYS A 157 0.95 -14.96 -3.40
N TYR A 158 0.40 -15.88 -4.17
CA TYR A 158 -0.06 -17.19 -3.67
C TYR A 158 0.99 -17.98 -2.86
N SER A 159 2.29 -17.77 -3.15
CA SER A 159 3.39 -18.39 -2.40
C SER A 159 3.56 -17.85 -0.96
N CYS A 160 2.87 -16.77 -0.61
CA CYS A 160 2.95 -16.13 0.70
C CYS A 160 1.76 -16.63 1.54
N HIS A 161 2.03 -17.39 2.59
CA HIS A 161 0.96 -18.01 3.39
C HIS A 161 0.60 -17.25 4.65
N SER A 162 1.38 -16.23 5.02
CA SER A 162 1.19 -15.50 6.28
C SER A 162 0.40 -14.22 6.05
N HIS A 163 -0.79 -14.16 6.65
CA HIS A 163 -1.69 -12.99 6.67
C HIS A 163 -1.64 -12.21 7.99
N GLU A 164 -0.64 -12.50 8.84
CA GLU A 164 -0.47 -11.82 10.12
C GLU A 164 -0.37 -10.28 9.94
N PRO A 165 -1.19 -9.49 10.66
CA PRO A 165 -1.10 -8.04 10.65
C PRO A 165 0.28 -7.52 11.10
N ILE A 166 0.77 -6.49 10.43
CA ILE A 166 2.04 -5.85 10.77
C ILE A 166 1.80 -4.82 11.88
N LEU A 167 2.61 -4.91 12.94
CA LEU A 167 2.65 -3.92 14.00
C LEU A 167 3.27 -2.61 13.47
N VAL A 168 2.48 -1.55 13.42
CA VAL A 168 2.93 -0.20 13.07
C VAL A 168 3.22 0.57 14.35
N ILE A 169 4.44 1.11 14.46
CA ILE A 169 4.85 1.94 15.60
C ILE A 169 4.94 3.37 15.12
N VAL A 170 4.09 4.24 15.66
CA VAL A 170 4.06 5.68 15.35
C VAL A 170 4.69 6.43 16.51
N LYS A 171 5.65 7.30 16.21
CA LYS A 171 6.21 8.24 17.18
C LYS A 171 5.67 9.64 16.92
N LYS A 172 5.75 10.48 17.95
CA LYS A 172 5.42 11.91 17.88
C LYS A 172 6.14 12.57 16.71
N GLN A 173 5.39 13.33 15.92
CA GLN A 173 5.85 14.11 14.77
C GLN A 173 6.55 13.29 13.67
N GLU A 174 6.53 11.95 13.74
CA GLU A 174 7.06 11.07 12.71
C GLU A 174 5.93 10.55 11.82
N THR A 175 6.23 10.32 10.54
CA THR A 175 5.35 9.62 9.61
C THR A 175 5.83 8.18 9.40
N TYR A 176 5.01 7.20 9.78
CA TYR A 176 5.19 5.83 9.32
C TYR A 176 4.67 5.71 7.88
N LYS A 177 5.54 5.29 6.95
CA LYS A 177 5.23 5.23 5.51
C LYS A 177 5.00 3.80 5.02
N ASN A 178 4.30 3.68 3.90
CA ASN A 178 4.01 2.42 3.20
C ASN A 178 3.20 1.43 4.05
N ALA A 179 2.34 1.95 4.93
CA ALA A 179 1.33 1.15 5.60
C ALA A 179 0.17 0.94 4.62
N ASP A 180 0.31 -0.03 3.72
CA ASP A 180 -0.62 -0.25 2.61
C ASP A 180 -1.61 -1.37 2.99
N PRO A 181 -2.77 -1.09 3.63
CA PRO A 181 -3.75 -2.13 3.90
C PRO A 181 -4.35 -2.68 2.60
N GLY A 182 -4.42 -4.00 2.48
CA GLY A 182 -4.87 -4.62 1.24
C GLY A 182 -5.02 -6.13 1.27
N ASP A 183 -4.98 -6.75 2.45
CA ASP A 183 -5.17 -8.19 2.62
C ASP A 183 -6.66 -8.56 2.61
N TRP A 184 -7.28 -8.50 1.44
CA TRP A 184 -8.70 -8.87 1.22
C TRP A 184 -8.92 -10.39 1.06
N TYR A 185 -8.00 -11.21 1.56
CA TYR A 185 -7.99 -12.66 1.33
C TYR A 185 -8.00 -13.48 2.63
N ILE A 186 -8.07 -12.82 3.78
CA ILE A 186 -8.23 -13.47 5.07
C ILE A 186 -9.59 -13.11 5.66
N ASN A 187 -10.32 -14.13 6.10
CA ASN A 187 -11.48 -14.06 6.98
C ASN A 187 -11.71 -15.42 7.64
#